data_AF-A0A0Q3VFA0-F1
#
_entry.id   AF-A0A0Q3VFA0-F1
#
_cell.length_a   1.000
_cell.length_b   1.000
_cell.length_c   1.000
_cell.angle_alpha   90.00
_cell.angle_beta   90.00
_cell.angle_gamma   90.00
#
_symmetry.space_group_name_H-M   'P 1'
#
loop_
_entity.id
_entity.type
_entity.pdbx_description
1 polymer ?
#
loop_
_entity_poly.entity_id
_entity_poly.type
_entity_poly.pdbx_seq_one_letter_code
_entity_poly.pdbx_strand_id
1 'polypeptide(L)' 'MKKDIATLIGGFLTALFFFFGTIGISFEWFTQDSINAFVVLISAAIAFGINLYAVYKNTYALTKKAKLQKEILERHNLK' A
#
# COMPACT_ATOMS: atom_id res chain seq x y z
N MET A 1 18.05 1.90 -1.23
CA MET A 1 17.07 0.98 -0.61
C MET A 1 15.92 1.77 -0.03
N LYS A 2 14.78 1.89 -0.73
CA LYS A 2 13.55 2.36 -0.09
C LYS A 2 13.10 1.19 0.79
N LYS A 3 13.30 1.29 2.10
CA LYS A 3 12.84 0.25 3.03
C LYS A 3 11.32 0.17 2.87
N ASP A 4 10.81 -1.00 2.49
CA ASP A 4 9.38 -1.23 2.40
C ASP A 4 8.78 -0.97 3.79
N ILE A 5 7.85 -0.03 3.87
CA ILE A 5 7.21 0.38 5.12
C ILE A 5 6.58 -0.83 5.80
N ALA A 6 6.08 -1.80 5.02
CA ALA A 6 5.54 -3.04 5.54
C ALA A 6 6.61 -3.88 6.27
N THR A 7 7.84 -3.94 5.77
CA THR A 7 8.96 -4.64 6.43
C THR A 7 9.33 -3.97 7.76
N LEU A 8 9.32 -2.64 7.83
CA LEU A 8 9.60 -1.92 9.08
C LEU A 8 8.53 -2.19 10.14
N ILE A 9 7.26 -2.19 9.74
CA ILE A 9 6.13 -2.51 10.63
C ILE A 9 6.24 -3.96 11.11
N GLY A 10 6.54 -4.91 10.22
CA GLY A 10 6.72 -6.32 10.59
C GLY A 10 7.85 -6.53 11.61
N GLY A 11 9.00 -5.90 11.38
CA GLY A 11 10.13 -5.95 12.32
C GLY A 11 9.79 -5.34 13.69
N PHE A 12 9.06 -4.22 13.71
CA PHE A 12 8.61 -3.59 14.96
C PHE A 12 7.62 -4.46 15.73
N LEU A 13 6.61 -5.03 15.05
CA LEU A 13 5.63 -5.93 15.69
C LEU A 13 6.30 -7.20 16.23
N THR A 14 7.28 -7.74 15.51
CA THR A 14 8.08 -8.87 15.98
C THR A 14 8.86 -8.52 17.25
N ALA A 15 9.47 -7.33 17.32
CA ALA A 15 10.16 -6.87 18.53
C ALA A 15 9.19 -6.70 19.71
N LEU A 16 7.98 -6.17 19.47
CA LEU A 16 6.93 -6.08 20.49
C LEU A 16 6.50 -7.46 20.99
N PHE A 17 6.35 -8.44 20.09
CA PHE A 17 6.02 -9.82 20.45
C PHE A 17 7.05 -10.41 21.41
N PHE A 18 8.34 -10.25 21.12
CA PHE A 18 9.40 -10.70 22.02
C PHE A 18 9.43 -9.94 23.34
N PHE A 19 9.21 -8.63 23.33
CA PHE A 19 9.16 -7.83 24.55
C PHE A 19 8.04 -8.30 25.47
N PHE A 20 6.82 -8.45 24.96
CA PHE A 20 5.69 -8.95 25.74
C PHE A 20 5.94 -10.35 26.28
N GLY A 21 6.47 -11.27 25.47
CA GLY A 21 6.88 -12.59 25.93
C GLY A 21 7.89 -12.54 27.08
N THR A 22 8.83 -11.59 27.04
CA THR A 22 9.85 -11.42 28.09
C THR A 22 9.26 -10.95 29.42
N ILE A 23 8.23 -10.11 29.39
CA ILE A 23 7.57 -9.60 30.60
C ILE A 23 6.36 -10.45 31.03
N GLY A 24 6.17 -11.63 30.41
CA GLY A 24 5.09 -12.57 30.74
C GLY A 24 3.70 -12.14 30.23
N ILE A 25 3.63 -11.19 29.30
CA ILE A 25 2.37 -10.79 28.64
C ILE A 25 2.24 -11.59 27.35
N SER A 26 1.10 -12.26 27.17
CA SER A 26 0.78 -12.97 25.94
C SER A 26 -0.65 -12.68 25.50
N PHE A 27 -0.87 -12.69 24.19
CA PHE A 27 -2.17 -12.54 23.58
C PHE A 27 -2.34 -13.67 22.57
N GLU A 28 -3.47 -14.39 22.61
CA GLU A 28 -3.72 -15.53 21.71
C GLU A 28 -3.68 -15.14 20.22
N TRP A 29 -4.06 -13.91 19.90
CA TRP A 29 -4.09 -13.40 18.53
C TRP A 29 -2.75 -12.78 18.09
N PHE A 30 -1.81 -12.49 18.99
CA PHE A 30 -0.55 -11.83 18.66
C PHE A 30 0.56 -12.88 18.53
N THR A 31 0.61 -13.50 17.37
CA THR A 31 1.53 -14.58 17.02
C THR A 31 2.38 -14.17 15.82
N GLN A 32 3.44 -14.95 15.54
CA GLN A 32 4.26 -14.71 14.36
C GLN A 32 3.44 -14.80 13.06
N ASP A 33 2.46 -15.70 12.99
CA ASP A 33 1.56 -15.83 11.84
C ASP A 33 0.67 -14.61 11.65
N SER A 34 0.10 -14.07 12.73
CA SER A 34 -0.74 -12.88 12.63
C SER A 34 0.07 -11.62 12.28
N ILE A 35 1.31 -11.51 12.78
CA ILE A 35 2.24 -10.46 12.37
C ILE A 35 2.54 -10.54 10.88
N ASN A 36 2.87 -11.74 10.37
CA ASN A 36 3.13 -11.95 8.94
C ASN A 36 1.89 -11.62 8.10
N ALA A 37 0.70 -12.06 8.51
CA ALA A 37 -0.55 -11.73 7.83
C ALA A 37 -0.81 -10.22 7.80
N PHE A 38 -0.50 -9.50 8.89
CA PHE A 38 -0.65 -8.05 8.96
C PHE A 38 0.31 -7.31 8.02
N VAL A 39 1.55 -7.78 7.89
CA VAL A 39 2.51 -7.26 6.90
C VAL A 39 1.97 -7.42 5.49
N VAL A 40 1.49 -8.62 5.14
CA VAL A 40 0.89 -8.89 3.82
C VAL A 40 -0.31 -7.98 3.56
N LEU A 41 -1.20 -7.80 4.54
CA LEU A 41 -2.36 -6.94 4.45
C LEU A 41 -1.96 -5.49 4.12
N ILE A 42 -0.98 -4.94 4.83
CA ILE A 42 -0.49 -3.57 4.60
C ILE A 42 0.14 -3.44 3.21
N SER A 43 0.99 -4.39 2.81
CA SER A 43 1.60 -4.40 1.47
C SER A 43 0.52 -4.41 0.39
N ALA A 44 -0.50 -5.25 0.52
CA ALA A 44 -1.63 -5.32 -0.40
C ALA A 44 -2.45 -4.03 -0.41
N ALA A 45 -2.71 -3.44 0.75
CA ALA A 45 -3.44 -2.16 0.86
C ALA A 45 -2.68 -1.01 0.18
N ILE A 46 -1.36 -0.94 0.35
CA ILE A 46 -0.51 0.05 -0.33
C ILE A 46 -0.57 -0.17 -1.85
N ALA A 47 -0.38 -1.40 -2.32
CA ALA A 47 -0.44 -1.72 -3.73
C ALA A 47 -1.82 -1.37 -4.34
N PHE A 48 -2.89 -1.66 -3.60
CA PHE A 48 -4.25 -1.33 -3.99
C PHE A 48 -4.46 0.19 -4.09
N GLY A 49 -4.03 0.96 -3.07
CA GLY A 49 -4.14 2.42 -3.08
C GLY A 49 -3.38 3.08 -4.22
N ILE A 50 -2.17 2.58 -4.53
CA ILE A 50 -1.38 3.04 -5.69
C ILE A 50 -2.13 2.76 -7.00
N ASN A 51 -2.70 1.56 -7.16
CA ASN A 51 -3.45 1.21 -8.37
C ASN A 51 -4.73 2.04 -8.50
N LEU A 52 -5.50 2.24 -7.43
CA LEU A 52 -6.67 3.11 -7.44
C LEU A 52 -6.29 4.54 -7.83
N TYR A 53 -5.21 5.08 -7.27
CA TYR A 53 -4.73 6.41 -7.60
C TYR A 53 -4.27 6.53 -9.06
N ALA A 54 -3.60 5.50 -9.58
CA ALA A 54 -3.20 5.43 -10.98
C ALA A 54 -4.43 5.39 -11.91
N VAL A 55 -5.42 4.56 -11.60
CA VAL A 55 -6.69 4.49 -12.34
C VAL A 55 -7.43 5.82 -12.28
N TYR A 56 -7.54 6.45 -11.11
CA TYR A 56 -8.19 7.75 -10.95
C TYR A 56 -7.56 8.83 -11.83
N LYS A 57 -6.23 8.87 -11.91
CA LYS A 57 -5.51 9.84 -12.76
C LYS A 57 -5.55 9.51 -14.24
N ASN A 58 -5.52 8.23 -14.61
CA ASN A 58 -5.48 7.79 -16.01
C ASN A 58 -6.87 7.69 -16.65
N THR A 59 -7.93 7.61 -15.84
CA THR A 59 -9.30 7.57 -16.36
C THR A 59 -9.73 8.97 -16.79
N TYR A 60 -9.83 9.15 -18.12
CA TYR A 60 -10.25 10.38 -18.81
C TYR A 60 -11.56 10.99 -18.32
N ALA A 61 -12.44 10.19 -17.69
CA ALA A 61 -13.73 10.63 -17.19
C ALA A 61 -13.65 11.46 -15.89
N LEU A 62 -12.57 11.34 -15.10
CA LEU A 62 -12.51 11.89 -13.74
C LEU A 62 -11.58 13.10 -13.59
N THR A 63 -10.57 13.27 -14.46
CA THR A 63 -9.62 14.40 -14.34
C THR A 63 -9.61 15.29 -15.58
N LYS A 64 -9.79 16.61 -15.36
CA LYS A 64 -9.76 17.65 -16.42
C LYS A 64 -8.50 17.59 -17.28
N LYS A 65 -7.35 17.19 -16.71
CA LYS A 65 -6.08 17.07 -17.43
C LYS A 65 -6.11 15.97 -18.49
N ALA A 66 -6.67 14.80 -18.17
CA ALA A 66 -6.77 13.70 -19.12
C ALA A 66 -7.72 14.06 -20.29
N LYS A 67 -8.84 14.74 -20.00
CA LYS A 67 -9.75 15.27 -21.02
C LYS A 67 -9.07 16.29 -21.94
N LEU A 68 -8.31 17.24 -21.37
CA LEU A 68 -7.55 18.22 -22.14
C LEU A 68 -6.46 17.55 -23.00
N GLN A 69 -5.81 16.51 -22.48
CA GLN A 69 -4.81 15.75 -23.22
C GLN A 69 -5.41 15.02 -24.44
N LYS A 70 -6.61 14.43 -24.30
CA LYS A 70 -7.35 13.84 -25.43
C LYS A 70 -7.69 14.88 -26.49
N GLU A 71 -8.19 16.04 -26.07
CA GLU A 71 -8.55 17.13 -26.97
C GLU A 71 -7.34 17.70 -27.73
N ILE A 72 -6.18 17.81 -27.07
CA ILE A 72 -4.92 18.22 -27.72
C ILE A 72 -4.44 17.16 -28.72
N LEU A 73 -4.52 15.87 -28.37
CA LEU A 73 -4.14 14.77 -29.27
C LEU A 73 -5.02 14.71 -30.52
N GLU A 74 -6.34 14.89 -30.36
CA GLU A 74 -7.29 14.96 -31.47
C GLU A 74 -7.03 16.18 -32.36
N ARG A 75 -6.77 17.36 -31.79
CA ARG A 75 -6.44 18.58 -32.56
C ARG A 75 -5.17 18.46 -33.40
N HIS A 76 -4.22 17.62 -32.98
CA HIS A 76 -2.94 17.45 -33.69
C HIS A 76 -2.91 16.19 -34.57
N ASN A 77 -4.03 15.47 -34.73
CA ASN A 77 -4.10 14.19 -35.47
C ASN A 77 -3.07 13.15 -34.99
N LEU A 78 -2.69 13.19 -33.71
CA LEU A 78 -1.71 12.28 -33.13
C LEU A 78 -2.34 11.00 -32.57
N LYS A 79 -3.67 10.97 -32.41
CA LYS A 79 -4.52 9.81 -32.15
C LYS A 79 -6.00 10.18 -32.18
#